data_AF-A0A1J5WLS9-F1
#
_entry.id   AF-A0A1J5WLS9-F1
#
_cell.length_a   1.000
_cell.length_b   1.000
_cell.length_c   1.000
_cell.angle_alpha   90.00
_cell.angle_beta   90.00
_cell.angle_gamma   90.00
#
_symmetry.space_group_name_H-M   'P 1'
#
loop_
_entity.id
_entity.type
_entity.pdbx_description
1 polymer ?
#
loop_
_entity_poly.entity_id
_entity_poly.type
_entity_poly.pdbx_seq_one_letter_code
_entity_poly.pdbx_strand_id
1 'polypeptide(L)'
;MEVKKAVLDEILTEMEIGERARGEVSRNVARRTVFFETPFSAKRKPKTKQRHVPRVGLSRGPLVYSEMLFLNELWTKYTETIPLSGVEAALRRTDFHGAVLTVMRSMCPTLVDVRGIVVAESVNMFVLLTEDDLTKRVPKKANWFCVVVGGQEHVLSGGDFRQRTAQRIAKGRKRG
;
A
#
# COMPACT_ATOMS: atom_id res chain seq x y z
N MET A 1 25.49 10.76 0.19
CA MET A 1 25.13 11.01 -1.22
C MET A 1 25.06 9.73 -2.05
N GLU A 2 25.86 8.72 -1.69
CA GLU A 2 26.03 7.45 -2.43
C GLU A 2 24.84 6.47 -2.30
N VAL A 3 24.21 6.40 -1.12
CA VAL A 3 23.03 5.55 -0.88
C VAL A 3 21.81 6.00 -1.71
N LYS A 4 21.63 7.32 -1.90
CA LYS A 4 20.56 7.85 -2.76
C LYS A 4 20.74 7.43 -4.22
N LYS A 5 22.00 7.31 -4.69
CA LYS A 5 22.32 6.90 -6.07
C LYS A 5 22.09 5.40 -6.28
N ALA A 6 22.49 4.56 -5.33
CA ALA A 6 22.25 3.11 -5.38
C ALA A 6 20.74 2.75 -5.33
N VAL A 7 19.97 3.42 -4.47
CA VAL A 7 18.50 3.26 -4.44
C VAL A 7 17.87 3.78 -5.75
N LEU A 8 18.37 4.89 -6.31
CA LEU A 8 17.92 5.37 -7.62
C LEU A 8 18.24 4.39 -8.76
N ASP A 9 19.41 3.75 -8.75
CA ASP A 9 19.83 2.76 -9.74
C ASP A 9 19.01 1.46 -9.64
N GLU A 10 18.70 0.99 -8.42
CA GLU A 10 17.82 -0.16 -8.19
C GLU A 10 16.38 0.15 -8.65
N ILE A 11 15.90 1.38 -8.41
CA ILE A 11 14.60 1.85 -8.91
C ILE A 11 14.61 2.00 -10.44
N LEU A 12 15.71 2.48 -11.06
CA LEU A 12 15.86 2.58 -12.52
C LEU A 12 15.89 1.20 -13.18
N THR A 13 16.49 0.20 -12.53
CA THR A 13 16.53 -1.19 -13.04
C THR A 13 15.11 -1.81 -13.04
N GLU A 14 14.32 -1.56 -11.99
CA GLU A 14 12.91 -1.97 -11.93
C GLU A 14 12.01 -1.21 -12.94
N MET A 15 12.41 0.02 -13.35
CA MET A 15 11.72 0.77 -14.41
C MET A 15 11.90 0.12 -15.79
N GLU A 16 13.09 -0.36 -16.14
CA GLU A 16 13.36 -1.01 -17.43
C GLU A 16 12.60 -2.33 -17.58
N ILE A 17 12.43 -3.08 -16.48
CA ILE A 17 11.64 -4.31 -16.43
C ILE A 17 10.14 -4.01 -16.59
N GLY A 18 9.65 -2.96 -15.93
CA GLY A 18 8.27 -2.48 -16.06
C GLY A 18 7.95 -1.94 -17.46
N GLU A 19 8.89 -1.31 -18.13
CA GLU A 19 8.76 -0.83 -19.51
C GLU A 19 8.76 -1.94 -20.56
N ARG A 20 9.64 -2.95 -20.41
CA ARG A 20 9.63 -4.13 -21.27
C ARG A 20 8.30 -4.89 -21.22
N ALA A 21 7.68 -4.99 -20.04
CA ALA A 21 6.36 -5.60 -19.89
C ALA A 21 5.24 -4.82 -20.60
N ARG A 22 5.40 -3.50 -20.85
CA ARG A 22 4.44 -2.70 -21.66
C ARG A 22 4.53 -3.02 -23.15
N GLY A 23 5.71 -3.39 -23.65
CA GLY A 23 5.95 -3.70 -25.07
C GLY A 23 5.37 -5.03 -25.56
N GLU A 24 5.11 -5.97 -24.65
CA GLU A 24 4.59 -7.31 -25.01
C GLU A 24 3.06 -7.46 -24.87
N VAL A 25 2.37 -6.56 -24.17
CA VAL A 25 0.93 -6.71 -23.88
C VAL A 25 0.00 -6.22 -25.01
N SER A 26 0.52 -5.63 -26.10
CA SER A 26 -0.30 -5.11 -27.21
C SER A 26 -0.44 -6.01 -28.44
N ARG A 27 -0.21 -7.32 -28.36
CA ARG A 27 -0.34 -8.21 -29.55
C ARG A 27 -1.24 -9.44 -29.45
N ASN A 28 -1.93 -9.68 -28.33
CA ASN A 28 -2.81 -10.85 -28.22
C ASN A 28 -4.21 -10.50 -27.68
N VAL A 29 -4.96 -9.69 -28.43
CA VAL A 29 -6.43 -9.61 -28.37
C VAL A 29 -6.98 -10.19 -29.66
N ALA A 30 -6.65 -11.45 -29.93
CA ALA A 30 -7.32 -12.25 -30.94
C ALA A 30 -6.91 -13.71 -30.70
N ARG A 31 -7.77 -14.48 -30.02
CA ARG A 31 -8.13 -15.86 -30.38
C ARG A 31 -8.91 -16.56 -29.26
N ARG A 32 -10.08 -17.08 -29.68
CA ARG A 32 -10.86 -18.18 -29.10
C ARG A 32 -11.59 -17.94 -27.78
N THR A 33 -12.82 -17.42 -27.90
CA THR A 33 -13.95 -17.90 -27.10
C THR A 33 -14.20 -19.37 -27.46
N VAL A 34 -13.79 -20.29 -26.60
CA VAL A 34 -14.35 -21.64 -26.54
C VAL A 34 -15.19 -21.71 -25.29
N PHE A 35 -16.50 -21.70 -25.47
CA PHE A 35 -17.48 -22.04 -24.44
C PHE A 35 -17.20 -23.47 -23.97
N PHE A 36 -16.51 -23.62 -22.84
CA PHE A 36 -16.52 -24.88 -22.09
C PHE A 36 -17.75 -24.87 -21.18
N GLU A 37 -18.87 -25.40 -21.68
CA GLU A 37 -19.93 -25.86 -20.80
C GLU A 37 -19.43 -27.12 -20.09
N THR A 38 -18.99 -26.94 -18.84
CA THR A 38 -18.91 -28.07 -17.90
C THR A 38 -19.87 -27.76 -16.76
N PRO A 39 -20.78 -28.68 -16.41
CA PRO A 39 -21.65 -28.47 -15.27
C PRO A 39 -20.81 -28.64 -14.02
N PHE A 40 -20.39 -27.52 -13.42
CA PHE A 40 -19.79 -27.50 -12.09
C PHE A 40 -20.87 -27.91 -11.09
N SER A 41 -20.96 -29.21 -10.79
CA SER A 41 -21.73 -29.74 -9.66
C SER A 41 -21.05 -29.32 -8.35
N ALA A 42 -21.14 -28.03 -8.03
CA ALA A 42 -20.79 -27.49 -6.72
C ALA A 42 -21.89 -27.82 -5.72
N LYS A 43 -21.59 -28.71 -4.78
CA LYS A 43 -22.31 -28.76 -3.50
C LYS A 43 -22.23 -27.36 -2.87
N ARG A 44 -23.37 -26.66 -2.78
CA ARG A 44 -23.48 -25.32 -2.22
C ARG A 44 -23.06 -25.35 -0.75
N LYS A 45 -21.99 -24.64 -0.38
CA LYS A 45 -21.68 -24.38 1.03
C LYS A 45 -22.84 -23.56 1.64
N PRO A 46 -23.30 -23.86 2.86
CA PRO A 46 -24.38 -23.11 3.49
C PRO A 46 -23.98 -21.63 3.61
N LYS A 47 -24.90 -20.73 3.27
CA LYS A 47 -24.70 -19.29 3.40
C LYS A 47 -24.46 -18.97 4.88
N THR A 48 -23.21 -18.75 5.27
CA THR A 48 -22.88 -18.15 6.57
C THR A 48 -23.65 -16.84 6.66
N LYS A 49 -24.58 -16.74 7.61
CA LYS A 49 -25.33 -15.50 7.88
C LYS A 49 -24.30 -14.39 8.06
N GLN A 50 -24.22 -13.46 7.10
CA GLN A 50 -23.39 -12.28 7.25
C GLN A 50 -23.94 -11.54 8.47
N ARG A 51 -23.21 -11.62 9.59
CA ARG A 51 -23.52 -10.82 10.77
C ARG A 51 -23.34 -9.36 10.35
N HIS A 52 -24.44 -8.63 10.29
CA HIS A 52 -24.38 -7.17 10.17
C HIS A 52 -23.77 -6.65 11.46
N VAL A 53 -22.45 -6.42 11.46
CA VAL A 53 -21.77 -5.78 12.57
C VAL A 53 -22.27 -4.33 12.59
N PRO A 54 -22.99 -3.88 13.62
CA PRO A 54 -23.37 -2.49 13.74
C PRO A 54 -22.09 -1.67 13.69
N ARG A 55 -21.99 -0.75 12.73
CA ARG A 55 -20.90 0.23 12.75
C ARG A 55 -21.14 1.09 13.98
N VAL A 56 -20.21 1.03 14.93
CA VAL A 56 -20.14 1.94 16.08
C VAL A 56 -20.37 3.35 15.56
N GLY A 57 -21.30 4.08 16.17
CA GLY A 57 -21.82 5.38 15.72
C GLY A 57 -20.81 6.51 15.88
N LEU A 58 -19.69 6.43 15.15
CA LEU A 58 -18.81 7.56 14.92
C LEU A 58 -19.51 8.50 13.93
N SER A 59 -19.62 9.77 14.31
CA SER A 59 -20.09 10.86 13.43
C SER A 59 -19.31 10.78 12.12
N ARG A 60 -20.03 10.50 11.02
CA ARG A 60 -19.45 10.43 9.66
C ARG A 60 -19.19 11.82 9.08
N GLY A 61 -18.56 12.68 9.87
CA GLY A 61 -18.10 13.98 9.41
C GLY A 61 -16.98 13.83 8.39
N PRO A 62 -16.72 14.87 7.58
CA PRO A 62 -15.47 14.96 6.85
C PRO A 62 -14.30 14.86 7.85
N LEU A 63 -13.25 14.16 7.46
CA LEU A 63 -12.06 14.03 8.30
C LEU A 63 -11.23 15.30 8.17
N VAL A 64 -10.84 15.87 9.30
CA VAL A 64 -9.98 17.04 9.36
C VAL A 64 -8.55 16.60 9.66
N TYR A 65 -7.59 17.11 8.90
CA TYR A 65 -6.17 16.78 9.00
C TYR A 65 -5.62 17.08 10.38
N SER A 66 -6.00 18.23 10.96
CA SER A 66 -5.59 18.64 12.30
C SER A 66 -6.00 17.63 13.38
N GLU A 67 -7.18 17.02 13.28
CA GLU A 67 -7.64 16.00 14.23
C GLU A 67 -6.84 14.69 14.10
N MET A 68 -6.32 14.41 12.91
CA MET A 68 -5.52 13.22 12.62
C MET A 68 -4.05 13.34 13.04
N LEU A 69 -3.58 14.53 13.43
CA LEU A 69 -2.21 14.72 13.92
C LEU A 69 -1.92 13.87 15.17
N PHE A 70 -2.90 13.70 16.05
CA PHE A 70 -2.76 12.82 17.23
C PHE A 70 -2.38 11.38 16.83
N LEU A 71 -2.98 10.86 15.75
CA LEU A 71 -2.67 9.52 15.24
C LEU A 71 -1.23 9.46 14.70
N ASN A 72 -0.76 10.53 14.08
CA ASN A 72 0.62 10.63 13.61
C ASN A 72 1.64 10.69 14.75
N GLU A 73 1.35 11.44 15.81
CA GLU A 73 2.21 11.49 16.99
C GLU A 73 2.38 10.11 17.64
N LEU A 74 1.28 9.36 17.77
CA LEU A 74 1.32 7.99 18.29
C LEU A 74 2.16 7.08 17.40
N TRP A 75 1.98 7.16 16.08
CA TRP A 75 2.75 6.37 15.14
C TRP A 75 4.24 6.72 15.19
N THR A 76 4.59 7.99 15.31
CA THR A 76 5.98 8.47 15.41
C THR A 76 6.67 7.90 16.64
N LYS A 77 6.05 8.03 17.82
CA LYS A 77 6.56 7.45 19.07
C LYS A 77 6.71 5.93 18.98
N TYR A 78 5.79 5.25 18.30
CA TYR A 78 5.92 3.82 18.04
C TYR A 78 7.16 3.50 17.20
N THR A 79 7.40 4.25 16.12
CA THR A 79 8.57 4.01 15.26
C THR A 79 9.91 4.32 15.91
N GLU A 80 9.96 5.17 16.93
CA GLU A 80 11.18 5.39 17.72
C GLU A 80 11.62 4.12 18.48
N THR A 81 10.68 3.20 18.76
CA THR A 81 11.00 1.91 19.39
C THR A 81 11.61 0.89 18.41
N ILE A 82 11.53 1.16 17.10
CA ILE A 82 12.08 0.28 16.07
C ILE A 82 13.61 0.43 16.07
N PRO A 83 14.37 -0.66 16.18
CA PRO A 83 15.83 -0.58 16.14
C PRO A 83 16.30 -0.01 14.79
N LEU A 84 17.29 0.88 14.84
CA LEU A 84 17.90 1.47 13.64
C LEU A 84 18.54 0.41 12.72
N SER A 85 18.87 -0.77 13.25
CA SER A 85 19.30 -1.91 12.46
C SER A 85 18.09 -2.60 11.81
N GLY A 86 18.01 -2.51 10.47
CA GLY A 86 16.96 -3.21 9.71
C GLY A 86 15.58 -2.53 9.74
N VAL A 87 15.55 -1.19 9.85
CA VAL A 87 14.31 -0.38 9.87
C VAL A 87 13.34 -0.78 8.75
N GLU A 88 13.81 -0.95 7.52
CA GLU A 88 12.92 -1.31 6.40
C GLU A 88 12.25 -2.69 6.55
N ALA A 89 12.95 -3.66 7.16
CA ALA A 89 12.38 -4.97 7.42
C ALA A 89 11.33 -4.91 8.53
N ALA A 90 11.56 -4.08 9.55
CA ALA A 90 10.57 -3.79 10.57
C ALA A 90 9.36 -3.06 9.99
N LEU A 91 9.57 -2.01 9.19
CA LEU A 91 8.52 -1.23 8.53
C LEU A 91 7.62 -2.08 7.63
N ARG A 92 8.18 -3.07 6.92
CA ARG A 92 7.37 -4.02 6.13
C ARG A 92 6.41 -4.86 6.97
N ARG A 93 6.66 -5.02 8.28
CA ARG A 93 5.83 -5.78 9.21
C ARG A 93 4.93 -4.89 10.05
N THR A 94 5.24 -3.60 10.14
CA THR A 94 4.45 -2.64 10.91
C THR A 94 3.16 -2.27 10.20
N ASP A 95 2.32 -1.59 10.96
CA ASP A 95 1.13 -0.92 10.46
C ASP A 95 1.47 0.52 10.07
N PHE A 96 0.75 1.08 9.08
CA PHE A 96 0.97 2.44 8.60
C PHE A 96 -0.18 3.39 8.93
N HIS A 97 -1.22 2.98 9.65
CA HIS A 97 -2.24 3.90 10.14
C HIS A 97 -1.60 5.00 11.01
N GLY A 98 -1.77 6.27 10.62
CA GLY A 98 -1.11 7.42 11.25
C GLY A 98 0.23 7.83 10.63
N ALA A 99 0.83 7.00 9.77
CA ALA A 99 2.07 7.35 9.11
C ALA A 99 1.83 8.49 8.09
N VAL A 100 2.77 9.43 8.01
CA VAL A 100 2.82 10.39 6.89
C VAL A 100 3.58 9.71 5.75
N LEU A 101 2.88 9.48 4.64
CA LEU A 101 3.46 8.90 3.44
C LEU A 101 3.49 9.93 2.32
N THR A 102 4.56 9.90 1.54
CA THR A 102 4.69 10.64 0.27
C THR A 102 4.81 9.65 -0.88
N VAL A 103 4.02 9.83 -1.93
CA VAL A 103 4.12 9.00 -3.14
C VAL A 103 5.31 9.47 -3.97
N MET A 104 6.42 8.74 -3.93
CA MET A 104 7.63 9.10 -4.69
C MET A 104 7.50 8.81 -6.18
N ARG A 105 6.91 7.65 -6.51
CA ARG A 105 6.70 7.23 -7.90
C ARG A 105 5.38 6.49 -8.02
N SER A 106 4.68 6.77 -9.12
CA SER A 106 3.44 6.10 -9.46
C SER A 106 3.35 5.89 -10.96
N MET A 107 2.66 4.82 -11.38
CA MET A 107 2.23 4.68 -12.76
C MET A 107 1.27 5.80 -13.19
N CYS A 108 0.58 6.43 -12.23
CA CYS A 108 -0.33 7.53 -12.46
C CYS A 108 0.34 8.85 -12.08
N PRO A 109 0.68 9.74 -13.02
CA PRO A 109 1.39 10.99 -12.74
C PRO A 109 0.67 11.90 -11.73
N THR A 110 -0.67 11.86 -11.68
CA THR A 110 -1.47 12.68 -10.75
C THR A 110 -1.35 12.28 -9.29
N LEU A 111 -0.80 11.09 -9.01
CA LEU A 111 -0.57 10.60 -7.66
C LEU A 111 0.85 10.86 -7.17
N VAL A 112 1.78 11.27 -8.06
CA VAL A 112 3.16 11.59 -7.68
C VAL A 112 3.15 12.81 -6.75
N ASP A 113 4.00 12.77 -5.74
CA ASP A 113 4.16 13.80 -4.70
C ASP A 113 2.93 14.05 -3.81
N VAL A 114 1.90 13.20 -3.90
CA VAL A 114 0.80 13.22 -2.93
C VAL A 114 1.36 12.83 -1.56
N ARG A 115 1.23 13.76 -0.61
CA ARG A 115 1.64 13.60 0.79
C ARG A 115 0.42 13.65 1.70
N GLY A 116 0.38 12.78 2.70
CA GLY A 116 -0.70 12.80 3.69
C GLY A 116 -0.59 11.73 4.76
N ILE A 117 -1.43 11.86 5.79
CA ILE A 117 -1.54 10.89 6.88
C ILE A 117 -2.39 9.71 6.41
N VAL A 118 -1.91 8.49 6.61
CA VAL A 118 -2.68 7.28 6.31
C VAL A 118 -3.79 7.13 7.34
N VAL A 119 -5.03 7.37 6.94
CA VAL A 119 -6.20 7.14 7.80
C VAL A 119 -6.62 5.68 7.74
N ALA A 120 -6.61 5.08 6.54
CA ALA A 120 -7.00 3.71 6.35
C ALA A 120 -6.03 2.93 5.46
N GLU A 121 -5.66 1.75 5.91
CA GLU A 121 -4.88 0.78 5.18
C GLU A 121 -5.78 -0.43 4.86
N SER A 122 -5.80 -0.82 3.60
CA SER A 122 -6.39 -2.08 3.15
C SER A 122 -5.34 -2.91 2.44
N VAL A 123 -5.68 -4.14 2.05
CA VAL A 123 -4.74 -5.03 1.34
C VAL A 123 -4.19 -4.37 0.07
N ASN A 124 -4.99 -3.62 -0.68
CA ASN A 124 -4.57 -3.09 -1.99
C ASN A 124 -4.45 -1.56 -2.04
N MET A 125 -4.92 -0.84 -1.03
CA MET A 125 -5.02 0.62 -1.07
C MET A 125 -4.53 1.23 0.25
N PHE A 126 -3.89 2.38 0.13
CA PHE A 126 -3.75 3.36 1.20
C PHE A 126 -4.76 4.48 0.99
N VAL A 127 -5.32 4.98 2.08
CA VAL A 127 -6.21 6.13 2.10
C VAL A 127 -5.48 7.23 2.87
N LEU A 128 -4.99 8.21 2.13
CA LEU A 128 -4.24 9.35 2.63
C LEU A 128 -5.17 10.53 2.85
N LEU A 129 -5.02 11.24 3.96
CA LEU A 129 -5.62 12.54 4.21
C LEU A 129 -4.56 13.61 3.99
N THR A 130 -4.78 14.49 3.03
CA THR A 130 -3.88 15.62 2.72
C THR A 130 -4.12 16.77 3.68
N GLU A 131 -3.21 17.74 3.71
CA GLU A 131 -3.32 18.95 4.53
C GLU A 131 -4.57 19.79 4.17
N ASP A 132 -5.07 19.69 2.93
CA ASP A 132 -6.32 20.32 2.47
C ASP A 132 -7.61 19.61 2.93
N ASP A 133 -7.55 18.73 3.93
CA ASP A 133 -8.67 17.88 4.38
C ASP A 133 -9.27 16.96 3.30
N LEU A 134 -8.53 16.74 2.21
CA LEU A 134 -8.95 15.88 1.11
C LEU A 134 -8.42 14.45 1.28
N THR A 135 -9.32 13.48 1.13
CA THR A 135 -8.95 12.08 1.17
C THR A 135 -8.58 11.56 -0.22
N LYS A 136 -7.35 11.07 -0.38
CA LYS A 136 -6.83 10.45 -1.62
C LYS A 136 -6.65 8.94 -1.42
N ARG A 137 -7.20 8.14 -2.35
CA ARG A 137 -7.04 6.69 -2.34
C ARG A 137 -5.93 6.29 -3.30
N VAL A 138 -4.81 5.82 -2.77
CA VAL A 138 -3.62 5.46 -3.55
C VAL A 138 -3.48 3.93 -3.59
N PRO A 139 -3.42 3.31 -4.78
CA PRO A 139 -3.19 1.88 -4.88
C PRO A 139 -1.78 1.51 -4.43
N LYS A 140 -1.64 0.35 -3.81
CA LYS A 140 -0.34 -0.21 -3.40
C LYS A 140 0.42 -0.84 -4.56
N LYS A 141 -0.28 -1.32 -5.59
CA LYS A 141 0.37 -1.91 -6.77
C LYS A 141 1.07 -0.81 -7.58
N ALA A 142 2.31 -1.07 -8.00
CA ALA A 142 3.08 -0.22 -8.93
C ALA A 142 3.31 1.22 -8.44
N ASN A 143 3.28 1.44 -7.13
CA ASN A 143 3.56 2.73 -6.49
C ASN A 143 4.66 2.55 -5.43
N TRP A 144 5.47 3.58 -5.27
CA TRP A 144 6.53 3.66 -4.26
C TRP A 144 6.19 4.77 -3.27
N PHE A 145 6.36 4.47 -1.99
CA PHE A 145 6.01 5.36 -0.88
C PHE A 145 7.27 5.69 -0.09
N CYS A 146 7.48 6.95 0.25
CA CYS A 146 8.49 7.38 1.19
C CYS A 146 7.85 7.64 2.55
N VAL A 147 8.53 7.21 3.60
CA VAL A 147 8.19 7.49 4.99
C VAL A 147 9.44 7.95 5.72
N VAL A 148 9.30 8.94 6.61
CA VAL A 148 10.41 9.45 7.42
C VAL A 148 10.35 8.82 8.80
N VAL A 149 11.40 8.13 9.22
CA VAL A 149 11.52 7.48 10.53
C VAL A 149 12.90 7.81 11.11
N GLY A 150 12.96 8.28 12.35
CA GLY A 150 14.23 8.66 12.99
C GLY A 150 15.03 9.72 12.22
N GLY A 151 14.33 10.60 11.47
CA GLY A 151 14.97 11.61 10.60
C GLY A 151 15.54 11.08 9.29
N GLN A 152 15.35 9.79 8.97
CA GLN A 152 15.80 9.18 7.72
C GLN A 152 14.61 8.84 6.80
N GLU A 153 14.80 9.08 5.50
CA GLU A 153 13.83 8.72 4.46
C GLU A 153 13.97 7.24 4.11
N HIS A 154 12.88 6.49 4.20
CA HIS A 154 12.80 5.10 3.79
C HIS A 154 11.81 4.97 2.64
N VAL A 155 12.29 4.47 1.51
CA VAL A 155 11.46 4.26 0.32
C VAL A 155 11.03 2.80 0.27
N LEU A 156 9.72 2.57 0.20
CA LEU A 156 9.11 1.25 0.28
C LEU A 156 8.25 0.99 -0.95
N SER A 157 8.38 -0.21 -1.52
CA SER A 157 7.53 -0.64 -2.63
C SER A 157 6.14 -0.97 -2.10
N GLY A 158 5.12 -0.37 -2.70
CA GLY A 158 3.73 -0.63 -2.37
C GLY A 158 3.34 -2.11 -2.48
N GLY A 159 4.00 -2.85 -3.38
CA GLY A 159 3.81 -4.29 -3.56
C GLY A 159 4.08 -5.11 -2.29
N ASP A 160 4.96 -4.63 -1.41
CA ASP A 160 5.32 -5.29 -0.16
C ASP A 160 4.17 -5.28 0.86
N PHE A 161 3.27 -4.30 0.77
CA PHE A 161 2.15 -4.13 1.69
C PHE A 161 0.86 -4.81 1.22
N ARG A 162 0.91 -5.64 0.18
CA ARG A 162 -0.26 -6.32 -0.41
C ARG A 162 -0.72 -7.55 0.37
N GLN A 163 -0.67 -7.46 1.69
CA GLN A 163 -1.13 -8.45 2.64
C GLN A 163 -1.71 -7.72 3.85
N ARG A 164 -2.65 -8.35 4.56
CA ARG A 164 -3.20 -7.76 5.80
C ARG A 164 -2.07 -7.59 6.83
N THR A 165 -2.12 -6.52 7.63
CA THR A 165 -1.10 -6.25 8.67
C THR A 165 -0.80 -7.49 9.52
N ALA A 166 -1.84 -8.17 10.03
CA ALA A 166 -1.68 -9.39 10.82
C ALA A 166 -0.95 -10.53 10.08
N GLN A 167 -1.12 -10.62 8.76
CA GLN A 167 -0.45 -11.63 7.94
C GLN A 167 1.02 -11.30 7.68
N ARG A 168 1.38 -10.01 7.57
CA ARG A 168 2.77 -9.55 7.41
C ARG A 168 3.64 -9.90 8.62
N ILE A 169 3.04 -9.89 9.81
CA ILE A 169 3.72 -10.27 11.05
C ILE A 169 3.97 -11.79 11.10
N ALA A 170 2.96 -12.58 10.73
CA ALA A 170 2.93 -14.03 10.91
C ALA A 170 3.63 -14.83 9.79
N LYS A 171 3.64 -14.34 8.55
CA LYS A 171 4.34 -14.98 7.42
C LYS A 171 5.22 -13.95 6.73
N GLY A 172 6.54 -14.16 6.77
CA GLY A 172 7.45 -13.47 5.86
C GLY A 172 7.05 -13.74 4.40
N ARG A 173 7.22 -12.74 3.53
CA ARG A 173 6.86 -12.85 2.10
C ARG A 173 7.60 -14.04 1.49
N LYS A 174 6.86 -15.01 0.93
CA LYS A 174 7.46 -16.01 0.05
C LYS A 174 7.91 -15.28 -1.21
N ARG A 175 9.22 -15.26 -1.48
CA ARG A 175 9.74 -14.85 -2.78
C ARG A 175 9.26 -15.91 -3.79
N GLY A 176 8.49 -15.48 -4.77
CA GLY A 176 8.01 -16.30 -5.88
C GLY A 176 8.68 -15.84 -7.16
#